data_AF-A0A9D1KLT6-F1
#
_entry.id   AF-A0A9D1KLT6-F1
#
_cell.length_a   1.000
_cell.length_b   1.000
_cell.length_c   1.000
_cell.angle_alpha   90.00
_cell.angle_beta   90.00
_cell.angle_gamma   90.00
#
_symmetry.space_group_name_H-M   'P 1'
#
loop_
_entity.id
_entity.type
_entity.pdbx_description
1 polymer ?
#
loop_
_entity_poly.entity_id
_entity_poly.type
_entity_poly.pdbx_seq_one_letter_code
_entity_poly.pdbx_strand_id
1 'polypeptide(L)'
;KLASELQKRSTGRTLYVLDEPTTGLHFEDIRKLLGVLGRLVDAGNTVVVIEHNLDVIKTADWLIDLGPEGGSGGGLIVAEGTPEQVAGVAGSHTGSFLAPILQGSEVALEDPSLFDRDASTPTKKVPTKKVPTKKAATKKAATKKATTKKATTRKTATKAAARKRA
;
A
#
# COMPACT_ATOMS: atom_id res chain seq x y z
N LYS A 1 -0.47 16.44 -18.46
CA LYS A 1 -1.81 16.42 -17.85
C LYS A 1 -1.92 17.36 -16.64
N LEU A 2 -0.97 17.34 -15.69
CA LEU A 2 -0.90 18.36 -14.62
C LEU A 2 -0.75 19.80 -15.15
N ALA A 3 0.20 20.00 -16.07
CA ALA A 3 0.47 21.31 -16.67
C ALA A 3 -0.75 21.96 -17.36
N SER A 4 -1.67 21.17 -17.91
CA SER A 4 -2.88 21.68 -18.57
C SER A 4 -3.98 22.08 -17.59
N GLU A 5 -4.04 21.45 -16.41
CA GLU A 5 -5.00 21.86 -15.37
C GLU A 5 -4.54 23.12 -14.64
N LEU A 6 -3.22 23.30 -14.47
CA LEU A 6 -2.61 24.52 -13.92
C LEU A 6 -2.89 25.78 -14.77
N GLN A 7 -3.21 25.61 -16.06
CA GLN A 7 -3.53 26.71 -16.97
C GLN A 7 -5.00 27.15 -16.93
N LYS A 8 -5.89 26.36 -16.31
CA LYS A 8 -7.30 26.74 -16.19
C LYS A 8 -7.48 27.75 -15.05
N ARG A 9 -8.42 28.68 -15.21
CA ARG A 9 -8.78 29.62 -14.14
C ARG A 9 -9.27 28.81 -12.92
N SER A 10 -8.52 28.90 -11.82
CA SER A 10 -8.92 28.28 -10.55
C SER A 10 -10.23 28.90 -10.08
N THR A 11 -11.21 28.05 -9.79
CA THR A 11 -12.47 28.44 -9.15
C THR A 11 -12.41 28.27 -7.62
N GLY A 12 -11.28 27.76 -7.09
CA GLY A 12 -11.11 27.41 -5.68
C GLY A 12 -12.07 26.31 -5.22
N ARG A 13 -12.53 25.46 -6.13
CA ARG A 13 -13.54 24.41 -5.87
C ARG A 13 -13.26 23.12 -6.65
N THR A 14 -12.00 22.91 -7.02
CA THR A 14 -11.57 21.71 -7.74
C THR A 14 -10.89 20.74 -6.77
N LEU A 15 -11.22 19.46 -6.89
CA LEU A 15 -10.51 18.37 -6.23
C LEU A 15 -9.52 17.75 -7.23
N TYR A 16 -8.23 17.86 -6.93
CA TYR A 16 -7.16 17.18 -7.65
C TYR A 16 -6.83 15.87 -6.93
N VAL A 17 -6.83 14.76 -7.67
CA VAL A 17 -6.39 13.46 -7.16
C VAL A 17 -5.18 13.02 -7.96
N LEU A 18 -4.09 12.71 -7.26
CA LEU A 18 -2.82 12.28 -7.84
C LEU A 18 -2.43 10.92 -7.27
N ASP A 19 -1.98 10.04 -8.14
CA ASP A 19 -1.52 8.69 -7.80
C ASP A 19 0.00 8.62 -8.01
N GLU A 20 0.75 8.49 -6.92
CA GLU A 20 2.22 8.42 -6.83
C GLU A 20 2.97 9.40 -7.75
N PRO A 21 2.70 10.73 -7.65
CA PRO A 21 3.27 11.71 -8.55
C PRO A 21 4.78 11.89 -8.42
N THR A 22 5.42 11.36 -7.36
CA THR A 22 6.88 11.39 -7.20
C THR A 22 7.62 10.23 -7.86
N THR A 23 6.92 9.27 -8.46
CA THR A 23 7.54 8.12 -9.12
C THR A 23 8.55 8.56 -10.17
N GLY A 24 9.82 8.20 -9.96
CA GLY A 24 10.93 8.51 -10.88
C GLY A 24 11.43 9.96 -10.82
N LEU A 25 11.00 10.76 -9.83
CA LEU A 25 11.51 12.12 -9.62
C LEU A 25 12.74 12.13 -8.71
N HIS A 26 13.70 13.00 -9.04
CA HIS A 26 14.82 13.32 -8.17
C HIS A 26 14.34 14.18 -6.98
N PHE A 27 15.06 14.16 -5.86
CA PHE A 27 14.69 14.91 -4.64
C PHE A 27 14.40 16.40 -4.89
N GLU A 28 15.18 17.04 -5.76
CA GLU A 28 14.98 18.45 -6.11
C GLU A 28 13.71 18.69 -6.93
N ASP A 29 13.29 17.71 -7.73
CA ASP A 29 12.05 17.81 -8.51
C ASP A 29 10.82 17.54 -7.64
N ILE A 30 10.95 16.71 -6.61
CA ILE A 30 9.92 16.54 -5.57
C ILE A 30 9.65 17.87 -4.87
N ARG A 31 10.70 18.63 -4.50
CA ARG A 31 10.53 19.97 -3.89
C ARG A 31 9.79 20.93 -4.81
N LYS A 32 10.12 20.96 -6.10
CA LYS A 32 9.41 21.79 -7.09
C LYS A 32 7.95 21.35 -7.22
N LEU A 33 7.69 20.05 -7.27
CA LEU A 33 6.34 19.48 -7.32
C LEU A 33 5.53 19.92 -6.10
N LEU A 34 6.07 19.75 -4.88
CA LEU A 34 5.43 20.22 -3.64
C LEU A 34 5.10 21.71 -3.70
N GLY A 35 6.00 22.54 -4.21
CA GLY A 35 5.74 23.97 -4.41
C GLY A 35 4.58 24.25 -5.39
N VAL A 36 4.41 23.43 -6.42
CA VAL A 36 3.27 23.53 -7.35
C VAL A 36 1.98 23.05 -6.70
N LEU A 37 2.00 21.94 -5.95
CA LEU A 37 0.83 21.44 -5.24
C LEU A 37 0.36 22.42 -4.16
N GLY A 38 1.29 23.02 -3.41
CA GLY A 38 0.98 24.07 -2.44
C GLY A 38 0.26 25.26 -3.08
N ARG A 39 0.72 25.74 -4.25
CA ARG A 39 0.02 26.82 -4.98
C ARG A 39 -1.41 26.45 -5.42
N LEU A 40 -1.66 25.17 -5.72
CA LEU A 40 -3.03 24.72 -6.03
C LEU A 40 -3.93 24.80 -4.79
N VAL A 41 -3.40 24.41 -3.63
CA VAL A 41 -4.07 24.50 -2.33
C VAL A 41 -4.31 25.96 -1.95
N ASP A 42 -3.29 26.82 -2.04
CA ASP A 42 -3.38 28.27 -1.78
C ASP A 42 -4.43 28.96 -2.66
N ALA A 43 -4.63 28.47 -3.88
CA ALA A 43 -5.67 28.94 -4.79
C ALA A 43 -7.08 28.44 -4.44
N GLY A 44 -7.26 27.82 -3.27
CA GLY A 44 -8.52 27.33 -2.71
C GLY A 44 -8.92 25.92 -3.15
N ASN A 45 -8.06 25.18 -3.85
CA ASN A 45 -8.39 23.82 -4.29
C ASN A 45 -8.04 22.78 -3.22
N THR A 46 -8.59 21.59 -3.35
CA THR A 46 -8.19 20.43 -2.54
C THR A 46 -7.31 19.52 -3.37
N VAL A 47 -6.21 19.05 -2.80
CA VAL A 47 -5.29 18.11 -3.44
C VAL A 47 -5.21 16.86 -2.57
N VAL A 48 -5.56 15.71 -3.14
CA VAL A 48 -5.42 14.39 -2.53
C VAL A 48 -4.34 13.64 -3.29
N VAL A 49 -3.35 13.14 -2.56
CA VAL A 49 -2.20 12.44 -3.13
C VAL A 49 -2.09 11.06 -2.48
N ILE A 50 -1.95 10.03 -3.31
CA ILE A 50 -1.52 8.70 -2.88
C ILE A 50 0.01 8.67 -3.00
N GLU A 51 0.70 8.48 -1.89
CA GLU A 51 2.15 8.52 -1.83
C GLU A 51 2.71 7.53 -0.83
N HIS A 52 3.94 7.11 -1.08
CA HIS A 52 4.77 6.35 -0.15
C HIS A 52 6.07 7.09 0.17
N ASN A 53 6.35 8.22 -0.48
CA ASN A 53 7.53 9.03 -0.20
C ASN A 53 7.35 9.89 1.05
N LEU A 54 8.18 9.63 2.06
CA LEU A 54 8.12 10.32 3.35
C LEU A 54 8.42 11.83 3.26
N ASP A 55 9.17 12.28 2.25
CA ASP A 55 9.42 13.71 2.02
C ASP A 55 8.15 14.46 1.58
N VAL A 56 7.21 13.77 0.94
CA VAL A 56 5.89 14.34 0.62
C VAL A 56 4.96 14.21 1.81
N ILE A 57 4.88 13.01 2.39
CA ILE A 57 3.98 12.69 3.51
C ILE A 57 4.19 13.65 4.69
N LYS A 58 5.44 13.97 5.05
CA LYS A 58 5.74 14.90 6.16
C LYS A 58 5.26 16.34 5.94
N THR A 59 4.98 16.72 4.70
CA THR A 59 4.56 18.10 4.35
C THR A 59 3.05 18.24 4.21
N ALA A 60 2.30 17.15 4.31
CA ALA A 60 0.85 17.17 4.16
C ALA A 60 0.17 17.83 5.37
N ASP A 61 -0.92 18.55 5.13
CA ASP A 61 -1.76 19.10 6.20
C ASP A 61 -2.54 18.00 6.95
N TRP A 62 -2.87 16.91 6.25
CA TRP A 62 -3.64 15.79 6.77
C TRP A 62 -3.26 14.49 6.08
N LEU A 63 -3.20 13.42 6.85
CA LEU A 63 -2.89 12.06 6.41
C LEU A 63 -4.05 11.12 6.75
N ILE A 64 -4.24 10.13 5.88
CA ILE A 64 -5.09 8.97 6.10
C ILE A 64 -4.23 7.75 5.84
N ASP A 65 -3.86 7.03 6.90
CA ASP A 65 -3.03 5.85 6.81
C ASP A 65 -3.91 4.60 6.67
N LEU A 66 -3.63 3.79 5.65
CA LEU A 66 -4.38 2.59 5.31
C LEU A 66 -3.55 1.35 5.60
N GLY A 67 -4.19 0.32 6.13
CA GLY A 67 -3.51 -0.93 6.48
C GLY A 67 -4.37 -1.83 7.36
N PRO A 68 -3.78 -2.53 8.35
CA PRO A 68 -2.36 -2.53 8.73
C PRO A 68 -1.44 -3.20 7.70
N GLU A 69 -1.99 -4.08 6.85
CA GLU A 69 -1.22 -4.83 5.85
C GLU A 69 -1.77 -4.59 4.44
N GLY A 70 -1.10 -5.17 3.44
CA GLY A 70 -1.63 -5.20 2.06
C GLY A 70 -2.69 -6.29 1.84
N GLY A 71 -3.44 -6.17 0.74
CA GLY A 71 -4.37 -7.21 0.28
C GLY A 71 -5.50 -7.49 1.28
N SER A 72 -5.74 -8.77 1.61
CA SER A 72 -6.82 -9.18 2.52
C SER A 72 -6.60 -8.77 3.98
N GLY A 73 -5.37 -8.39 4.35
CA GLY A 73 -5.04 -7.88 5.68
C GLY A 73 -5.16 -6.35 5.80
N GLY A 74 -5.56 -5.67 4.72
CA GLY A 74 -5.69 -4.23 4.66
C GLY A 74 -7.13 -3.72 4.61
N GLY A 75 -7.27 -2.48 4.12
CA GLY A 75 -8.57 -1.85 3.87
C GLY A 75 -9.20 -1.17 5.08
N LEU A 76 -8.44 -1.01 6.17
CA LEU A 76 -8.85 -0.25 7.34
C LEU A 76 -8.10 1.08 7.41
N ILE A 77 -8.75 2.08 8.00
CA ILE A 77 -8.08 3.32 8.43
C ILE A 77 -7.37 2.99 9.74
N VAL A 78 -6.04 3.03 9.71
CA VAL A 78 -5.18 2.73 10.86
C VAL A 78 -4.96 4.00 11.69
N ALA A 79 -4.77 5.12 11.00
CA ALA A 79 -4.60 6.44 11.60
C ALA A 79 -5.12 7.52 10.65
N GLU A 80 -5.60 8.62 11.22
CA GLU A 80 -5.90 9.85 10.49
C GLU A 80 -5.52 11.05 11.34
N GLY A 81 -5.03 12.11 10.73
CA GLY A 81 -4.54 13.28 11.45
C GLY A 81 -3.46 14.05 10.72
N THR A 82 -2.88 15.02 11.42
CA THR A 82 -1.61 15.65 11.04
C THR A 82 -0.48 14.63 10.99
N PRO A 83 0.62 14.90 10.24
CA PRO A 83 1.83 14.07 10.26
C PRO A 83 2.31 13.69 11.67
N GLU A 84 2.31 14.64 12.60
CA GLU A 84 2.73 14.44 13.98
C GLU A 84 1.79 13.51 14.76
N GLN A 85 0.48 13.61 14.52
CA GLN A 85 -0.50 12.74 15.15
C GLN A 85 -0.36 11.30 14.64
N VAL A 86 -0.21 11.10 13.32
CA VAL A 86 -0.01 9.77 12.73
C VAL A 86 1.30 9.15 13.17
N ALA A 87 2.38 9.94 13.30
CA ALA A 87 3.66 9.49 13.82
C ALA A 87 3.59 8.93 15.26
N GLY A 88 2.58 9.33 16.04
CA GLY A 88 2.34 8.81 17.40
C GLY A 88 1.55 7.50 17.46
N VAL A 89 1.03 6.98 16.33
CA VAL A 89 0.17 5.79 16.31
C VAL A 89 0.99 4.52 16.15
N ALA A 90 1.09 3.72 17.23
CA ALA A 90 1.88 2.49 17.25
C ALA A 90 1.44 1.42 16.22
N GLY A 91 0.18 1.45 15.76
CA GLY A 91 -0.33 0.54 14.73
C GLY A 91 -0.02 0.97 13.30
N SER A 92 0.52 2.17 13.10
CA SER A 92 0.80 2.74 11.78
C SER A 92 2.25 2.46 11.36
N HIS A 93 2.41 1.70 10.28
CA HIS A 93 3.72 1.53 9.65
C HIS A 93 4.26 2.87 9.17
N THR A 94 3.41 3.66 8.49
CA THR A 94 3.73 5.02 8.05
C THR A 94 4.22 5.89 9.22
N GLY A 95 3.50 5.88 10.34
CA GLY A 95 3.87 6.64 11.54
C GLY A 95 5.24 6.24 12.10
N SER A 96 5.55 4.94 12.11
CA SER A 96 6.83 4.42 12.60
C SER A 96 8.04 4.95 11.80
N PHE A 97 7.90 5.11 10.48
CA PHE A 97 8.95 5.68 9.63
C PHE A 97 8.92 7.22 9.58
N LEU A 98 7.76 7.83 9.77
CA LEU A 98 7.59 9.28 9.75
C LEU A 98 8.16 9.95 11.01
N ALA A 99 8.03 9.31 12.18
CA ALA A 99 8.50 9.82 13.47
C ALA A 99 9.97 10.29 13.47
N PRO A 100 10.97 9.50 13.03
CA PRO A 100 12.37 9.94 13.01
C PRO A 100 12.60 11.14 12.06
N ILE A 101 11.90 11.19 10.93
CA ILE A 101 12.04 12.28 9.94
C ILE A 101 11.56 13.61 10.52
N LEU A 102 10.43 13.61 11.21
CA LEU A 102 9.89 14.81 11.87
C LEU A 102 10.81 15.32 13.00
N GLN A 103 11.58 14.42 13.61
CA GLN A 103 12.58 14.77 14.63
C GLN A 103 13.92 15.26 14.03
N GLY A 104 14.01 15.37 12.70
CA GLY A 104 15.22 15.82 12.01
C GLY A 104 16.32 14.75 11.93
N SER A 105 15.99 13.47 12.17
CA SER A 105 16.89 12.35 11.94
C SER A 105 16.77 11.89 10.50
N GLU A 106 17.88 11.77 9.77
CA GLU A 106 17.88 11.01 8.51
C GLU A 106 17.49 9.57 8.83
N VAL A 107 16.48 9.05 8.14
CA VAL A 107 16.18 7.62 8.18
C VAL A 107 17.35 6.94 7.50
N ALA A 108 18.14 6.22 8.29
CA ALA A 108 19.13 5.30 7.76
C ALA A 108 18.38 4.25 6.91
N LEU A 109 18.32 4.49 5.60
CA LEU A 109 18.03 3.43 4.65
C LEU A 109 19.08 2.34 4.88
N GLU A 110 18.62 1.10 4.89
CA GLU A 110 19.32 -0.07 5.41
C GLU A 110 20.82 -0.16 5.07
N ASP A 111 21.55 -0.81 6.00
CA ASP A 111 22.97 -1.14 5.97
C ASP A 111 23.59 -1.23 4.55
N PRO A 112 24.48 -0.28 4.19
CA PRO A 112 25.22 -0.30 2.94
C PRO A 112 26.03 -1.58 2.70
N SER A 113 26.27 -2.40 3.75
CA SER A 113 27.03 -3.65 3.66
C SER A 113 26.35 -4.73 2.81
N LEU A 114 25.07 -4.60 2.48
CA LEU A 114 24.35 -5.56 1.64
C LEU A 114 24.63 -5.40 0.13
N PHE A 115 25.27 -4.30 -0.28
CA PHE A 115 25.59 -4.02 -1.69
C PHE A 115 27.05 -4.27 -2.08
N ASP A 116 27.94 -4.54 -1.13
CA ASP A 116 29.32 -4.95 -1.40
C ASP A 116 29.41 -6.46 -1.67
N ARG A 117 28.96 -6.87 -2.86
CA ARG A 117 29.43 -8.12 -3.49
C ARG A 117 30.08 -7.78 -4.83
N ASP A 118 31.22 -7.10 -4.77
CA ASP A 118 32.13 -7.02 -5.90
C ASP A 118 32.77 -8.40 -6.16
N ALA A 119 32.82 -8.73 -7.43
CA ALA A 119 33.24 -10.00 -8.00
C ALA A 119 34.75 -10.01 -8.19
N SER A 120 35.50 -10.58 -7.23
CA SER A 120 36.88 -11.02 -7.47
C SER A 120 37.43 -11.97 -6.38
N THR A 121 37.41 -13.28 -6.71
CA THR A 121 38.45 -14.30 -6.38
C THR A 121 38.57 -14.82 -4.92
N PRO A 122 39.04 -16.08 -4.63
CA PRO A 122 38.97 -17.37 -5.33
C PRO A 122 38.11 -18.42 -4.58
N THR A 123 37.77 -19.50 -5.29
CA THR A 123 37.07 -20.69 -4.80
C THR A 123 37.79 -21.39 -3.62
N LYS A 124 37.30 -21.19 -2.38
CA LYS A 124 37.55 -22.14 -1.28
C LYS A 124 36.50 -23.25 -1.32
N LYS A 125 36.96 -24.48 -1.53
CA LYS A 125 36.17 -25.72 -1.43
C LYS A 125 35.35 -25.74 -0.13
N VAL A 126 34.03 -25.76 -0.27
CA VAL A 126 33.12 -26.08 0.84
C VAL A 126 33.28 -27.58 1.16
N PRO A 127 33.53 -27.97 2.42
CA PRO A 127 33.46 -29.37 2.81
C PRO A 127 32.00 -29.82 2.77
N THR A 128 31.72 -30.83 1.95
CA THR A 128 30.40 -31.45 1.82
C THR A 128 30.04 -32.19 3.10
N LYS A 129 29.28 -31.54 4.00
CA LYS A 129 28.53 -32.27 5.03
C LYS A 129 27.37 -33.01 4.36
N LYS A 130 27.54 -34.34 4.25
CA LYS A 130 26.48 -35.29 3.87
C LYS A 130 25.25 -35.07 4.74
N VAL A 131 24.14 -34.67 4.14
CA VAL A 131 22.81 -34.77 4.74
C VAL A 131 22.39 -36.25 4.64
N PRO A 132 22.06 -36.94 5.75
CA PRO A 132 21.59 -38.31 5.71
C PRO A 132 20.16 -38.35 5.15
N THR A 133 20.00 -39.06 4.04
CA THR A 133 18.72 -39.39 3.41
C THR A 133 17.95 -40.38 4.29
N LYS A 134 16.88 -39.92 4.94
CA LYS A 134 15.87 -40.83 5.50
C LYS A 134 14.99 -41.36 4.37
N LYS A 135 15.17 -42.63 4.04
CA LYS A 135 14.23 -43.46 3.27
C LYS A 135 12.87 -43.45 3.99
N ALA A 136 11.85 -42.87 3.38
CA ALA A 136 10.47 -43.14 3.75
C ALA A 136 9.94 -44.29 2.88
N ALA A 137 9.69 -45.42 3.53
CA ALA A 137 9.11 -46.61 2.95
C ALA A 137 7.63 -46.39 2.58
N THR A 138 7.24 -47.07 1.51
CA THR A 138 5.90 -47.23 0.97
C THR A 138 4.88 -47.74 2.00
N LYS A 139 3.72 -47.09 2.08
CA LYS A 139 2.46 -47.73 2.52
C LYS A 139 1.31 -47.34 1.60
N LYS A 140 0.67 -48.38 1.09
CA LYS A 140 -0.49 -48.45 0.20
C LYS A 140 -1.75 -48.53 1.06
N ALA A 141 -2.75 -47.68 0.84
CA ALA A 141 -4.16 -47.89 1.20
C ALA A 141 -4.96 -46.71 0.62
N ALA A 142 -5.78 -46.92 -0.41
CA ALA A 142 -7.18 -47.38 -0.35
C ALA A 142 -8.14 -46.21 -0.57
N THR A 143 -8.80 -46.29 -1.71
CA THR A 143 -9.91 -45.49 -2.22
C THR A 143 -11.09 -45.40 -1.23
N LYS A 144 -11.58 -44.18 -0.97
CA LYS A 144 -12.99 -43.96 -0.63
C LYS A 144 -13.55 -42.77 -1.40
N LYS A 145 -14.54 -43.12 -2.22
CA LYS A 145 -15.41 -42.31 -3.09
C LYS A 145 -16.41 -41.56 -2.20
N ALA A 146 -16.42 -40.24 -2.24
CA ALA A 146 -17.47 -39.42 -1.64
C ALA A 146 -18.35 -38.81 -2.74
N THR A 147 -19.64 -39.08 -2.59
CA THR A 147 -20.76 -38.89 -3.50
C THR A 147 -21.13 -37.43 -3.77
N THR A 148 -21.40 -37.14 -5.03
CA THR A 148 -22.09 -35.96 -5.54
C THR A 148 -23.53 -35.88 -5.02
N LYS A 149 -23.88 -34.76 -4.38
CA LYS A 149 -25.28 -34.42 -4.04
C LYS A 149 -25.97 -33.86 -5.29
N LYS A 150 -26.94 -34.62 -5.80
CA LYS A 150 -27.93 -34.19 -6.80
C LYS A 150 -29.07 -33.48 -6.06
N ALA A 151 -29.25 -32.18 -6.31
CA ALA A 151 -30.44 -31.45 -5.90
C ALA A 151 -31.45 -31.45 -7.05
N THR A 152 -32.58 -32.14 -6.85
CA THR A 152 -33.76 -32.10 -7.73
C THR A 152 -34.99 -31.96 -6.85
N THR A 153 -35.73 -30.86 -6.98
CA THR A 153 -37.18 -30.66 -6.73
C THR A 153 -37.43 -29.14 -6.62
N ARG A 154 -38.53 -28.52 -7.07
CA ARG A 154 -39.72 -28.89 -7.86
C ARG A 154 -40.41 -27.55 -8.14
N LYS A 155 -40.92 -27.38 -9.36
CA LYS A 155 -41.85 -26.31 -9.77
C LYS A 155 -43.14 -26.41 -8.94
N THR A 156 -43.64 -25.30 -8.38
CA THR A 156 -45.09 -25.05 -8.24
C THR A 156 -45.37 -23.56 -8.34
N ALA A 157 -46.40 -23.23 -9.12
CA ALA A 157 -46.89 -21.89 -9.41
C ALA A 157 -48.06 -21.55 -8.48
N THR A 158 -48.30 -20.26 -8.23
CA THR A 158 -49.61 -19.56 -8.06
C THR A 158 -49.29 -18.12 -7.58
N LYS A 159 -49.61 -17.04 -8.30
CA LYS A 159 -50.87 -16.39 -8.68
C LYS A 159 -51.19 -15.18 -7.77
N ALA A 160 -51.09 -13.99 -8.39
CA ALA A 160 -51.89 -12.76 -8.26
C ALA A 160 -52.21 -12.10 -6.89
N ALA A 161 -51.99 -10.77 -6.86
CA ALA A 161 -52.86 -9.66 -6.40
C ALA A 161 -52.01 -8.59 -5.68
N ALA A 162 -51.76 -7.39 -6.24
CA ALA A 162 -52.65 -6.23 -6.28
C ALA A 162 -53.23 -5.81 -4.92
N ARG A 163 -52.64 -4.79 -4.25
CA ARG A 163 -53.28 -3.49 -3.91
C ARG A 163 -52.54 -2.67 -2.83
N LYS A 164 -52.52 -1.36 -3.10
CA LYS A 164 -52.68 -0.17 -2.22
C LYS A 164 -51.70 0.11 -1.08
N ARG A 165 -51.01 1.26 -1.25
CA ARG A 165 -51.02 2.46 -0.38
C ARG A 165 -51.55 2.27 1.06
N ALA A 166 -50.68 2.59 2.02
CA ALA A 166 -50.90 3.59 3.06
C ALA A 166 -49.57 4.30 3.29
#